data_AF-A0A956BQ65-F1
#
_entry.id   AF-A0A956BQ65-F1
#
_cell.length_a   1.000
_cell.length_b   1.000
_cell.length_c   1.000
_cell.angle_alpha   90.00
_cell.angle_beta   90.00
_cell.angle_gamma   90.00
#
_symmetry.space_group_name_H-M   'P 1'
#
loop_
_entity.id
_entity.type
_entity.pdbx_description
1 polymer ?
#
loop_
_entity_poly.entity_id
_entity_poly.type
_entity_poly.pdbx_seq_one_letter_code
_entity_poly.pdbx_strand_id
1 'polypeptide(L)'
;MSDLYAAVDRSPGALAPRLVLADWLQTRGDPRGQLGVAQHALAVDPDDVAMRAQVGRMLREHPDLAPSLPVFDEEPEYLDVRWRIGFVDRLVVRVCPWFEWDEAALADAVEALVSHEGCRFLRELVVLVEEWPGRGRNAEAALMRARARRPSLQSTVAGALVESGTTDLDGLDASRLRWVTAAPEEIAGRASELVHLEYLRLVTDRTSLPEALGELPALRRLDLADCAGLRSIPAAVLTIPTLQAIRTYGCDGLSACGYSMARIDPALAGWARVNASRERRRVELDLLLGRTPDATVEDLLRALDSNVTAIRRTALQVLAERLAPADLEGEVALAGSFDARTGELKLLLQESGSTVRSRPTAKTRWVVVGEKPKGAQLAALAAGRGLALERDVLALREAGHAEAPPDVLADLRSRDPARTTAALDALKHGRLDGLHVTEVLAVSQDTALPAGVRKAAKKLFSIS
;
A
#
# COMPACT_ATOMS: atom_id res chain seq x y z
N MET A 1 -10.15 10.03 -48.81
CA MET A 1 -10.86 9.21 -47.80
C MET A 1 -10.03 9.12 -46.52
N SER A 2 -8.80 8.59 -46.58
CA SER A 2 -7.87 8.51 -45.42
C SER A 2 -7.64 9.86 -44.72
N ASP A 3 -7.47 10.96 -45.47
CA ASP A 3 -7.03 12.24 -44.90
C ASP A 3 -8.06 12.93 -44.00
N LEU A 4 -9.37 12.82 -44.29
CA LEU A 4 -10.42 13.42 -43.48
C LEU A 4 -10.62 12.65 -42.17
N TYR A 5 -10.62 11.31 -42.25
CA TYR A 5 -10.63 10.46 -41.06
C TYR A 5 -9.40 10.71 -40.18
N ALA A 6 -8.20 10.77 -40.79
CA ALA A 6 -6.96 11.07 -40.10
C ALA A 6 -6.93 12.49 -39.49
N ALA A 7 -7.66 13.45 -40.05
CA ALA A 7 -7.80 14.79 -39.47
C ALA A 7 -8.62 14.77 -38.17
N VAL A 8 -9.68 13.96 -38.10
CA VAL A 8 -10.45 13.75 -36.86
C VAL A 8 -9.63 12.96 -35.85
N ASP A 9 -8.93 11.90 -36.28
CA ASP A 9 -8.07 11.09 -35.41
C ASP A 9 -6.93 11.91 -34.76
N ARG A 10 -6.36 12.88 -35.49
CA ARG A 10 -5.35 13.82 -34.95
C ARG A 10 -5.89 14.81 -33.92
N SER A 11 -7.20 15.05 -33.90
CA SER A 11 -7.81 16.00 -32.97
C SER A 11 -9.21 15.54 -32.53
N PRO A 12 -9.29 14.47 -31.71
CA PRO A 12 -10.56 13.83 -31.36
C PRO A 12 -11.50 14.72 -30.54
N GLY A 13 -11.02 15.82 -29.95
CA GLY A 13 -11.87 16.79 -29.25
C GLY A 13 -12.40 17.92 -30.14
N ALA A 14 -11.81 18.13 -31.31
CA ALA A 14 -12.11 19.28 -32.17
C ALA A 14 -13.41 19.07 -32.96
N LEU A 15 -14.18 20.15 -33.09
CA LEU A 15 -15.45 20.15 -33.80
C LEU A 15 -15.26 20.34 -35.31
N ALA A 16 -14.33 21.22 -35.71
CA ALA A 16 -14.12 21.60 -37.11
C ALA A 16 -13.79 20.40 -38.05
N PRO A 17 -12.86 19.49 -37.71
CA PRO A 17 -12.59 18.33 -38.57
C PRO A 17 -13.81 17.41 -38.75
N ARG A 18 -14.66 17.30 -37.71
CA ARG A 18 -15.88 16.48 -37.76
C ARG A 18 -16.95 17.09 -38.65
N LEU A 19 -17.12 18.41 -38.62
CA LEU A 19 -18.07 19.09 -39.51
C LEU A 19 -17.67 18.95 -40.98
N VAL A 20 -16.38 19.14 -41.29
CA VAL A 20 -15.87 18.93 -42.66
C VAL A 20 -16.10 17.48 -43.13
N LEU A 21 -15.92 16.50 -42.22
CA LEU A 21 -16.25 15.11 -42.50
C LEU A 21 -17.76 14.91 -42.71
N ALA A 22 -18.61 15.52 -41.89
CA ALA A 22 -20.06 15.42 -42.01
C ALA A 22 -20.57 15.97 -43.35
N ASP A 23 -20.11 17.17 -43.76
CA ASP A 23 -20.44 17.75 -45.06
C ASP A 23 -20.01 16.83 -46.21
N TRP A 24 -18.79 16.30 -46.12
CA TRP A 24 -18.28 15.37 -47.13
C TRP A 24 -19.12 14.08 -47.20
N LEU A 25 -19.49 13.49 -46.07
CA LEU A 25 -20.36 12.30 -46.00
C LEU A 25 -21.73 12.59 -46.60
N GLN A 26 -22.28 13.78 -46.33
CA GLN A 26 -23.55 14.23 -46.89
C GLN A 26 -23.50 14.32 -48.42
N THR A 27 -22.40 14.81 -49.01
CA THR A 27 -22.25 14.83 -50.49
C THR A 27 -22.22 13.43 -51.13
N ARG A 28 -21.99 12.39 -50.33
CA ARG A 28 -21.95 11.00 -50.77
C ARG A 28 -23.24 10.23 -50.48
N GLY A 29 -24.22 10.88 -49.87
CA GLY A 29 -25.47 10.24 -49.48
C GLY A 29 -25.33 9.33 -48.25
N ASP A 30 -24.25 9.45 -47.47
CA ASP A 30 -24.12 8.74 -46.21
C ASP A 30 -24.99 9.44 -45.14
N PRO A 31 -25.93 8.74 -44.49
CA PRO A 31 -26.85 9.33 -43.52
C PRO A 31 -26.13 9.93 -42.29
N ARG A 32 -24.90 9.51 -41.98
CA ARG A 32 -24.08 10.10 -40.90
C ARG A 32 -23.75 11.56 -41.14
N GLY A 33 -23.60 11.96 -42.40
CA GLY A 33 -23.32 13.36 -42.75
C GLY A 33 -24.47 14.26 -42.36
N GLN A 34 -25.68 13.91 -42.80
CA GLN A 34 -26.91 14.61 -42.45
C GLN A 34 -27.17 14.57 -40.93
N LEU A 35 -26.92 13.43 -40.29
CA LEU A 35 -27.09 13.26 -38.85
C LEU A 35 -26.12 14.18 -38.09
N GLY A 36 -24.88 14.28 -38.58
CA GLY A 36 -23.86 15.12 -37.98
C GLY A 36 -24.17 16.61 -38.05
N VAL A 37 -24.68 17.08 -39.20
CA VAL A 37 -25.14 18.46 -39.38
C VAL A 37 -26.34 18.75 -38.47
N ALA A 38 -27.33 17.86 -38.41
CA ALA A 38 -28.51 18.03 -37.56
C ALA A 38 -28.14 18.06 -36.06
N GLN A 39 -27.23 17.18 -35.62
CA GLN A 39 -26.72 17.18 -34.25
C GLN A 39 -25.93 18.45 -33.93
N HIS A 40 -25.17 18.98 -34.88
CA HIS A 40 -24.47 20.25 -34.68
C HIS A 40 -25.45 21.42 -34.54
N ALA A 41 -26.48 21.48 -35.40
CA ALA A 41 -27.52 22.50 -35.32
C ALA A 41 -28.25 22.44 -33.97
N LEU A 42 -28.61 21.24 -33.50
CA LEU A 42 -29.22 21.04 -32.19
C LEU A 42 -28.28 21.40 -31.02
N ALA A 43 -26.96 21.28 -31.19
CA ALA A 43 -26.00 21.72 -30.18
C ALA A 43 -25.85 23.25 -30.13
N VAL A 44 -26.11 23.94 -31.24
CA VAL A 44 -26.11 25.42 -31.31
C VAL A 44 -27.41 25.99 -30.75
N ASP A 45 -28.54 25.35 -31.04
CA ASP A 45 -29.86 25.68 -30.49
C ASP A 45 -30.50 24.43 -29.85
N PRO A 46 -30.25 24.17 -28.54
CA PRO A 46 -30.82 23.03 -27.84
C PRO A 46 -32.34 23.06 -27.76
N ASP A 47 -32.97 24.23 -27.87
CA ASP A 47 -34.43 24.35 -27.75
C ASP A 47 -35.16 24.09 -29.07
N ASP A 48 -34.44 23.86 -30.17
CA ASP A 48 -35.02 23.51 -31.47
C ASP A 48 -35.69 22.12 -31.44
N VAL A 49 -36.99 22.12 -31.17
CA VAL A 49 -37.85 20.93 -31.14
C VAL A 49 -37.90 20.23 -32.50
N ALA A 50 -37.86 20.99 -33.60
CA ALA A 50 -37.93 20.43 -34.95
C ALA A 50 -36.65 19.66 -35.28
N MET A 51 -35.49 20.26 -34.96
CA MET A 51 -34.19 19.61 -35.14
C MET A 51 -34.05 18.37 -34.24
N ARG A 52 -34.50 18.45 -32.99
CA ARG A 52 -34.54 17.28 -32.07
C ARG A 52 -35.39 16.14 -32.65
N ALA A 53 -36.58 16.46 -33.18
CA ALA A 53 -37.44 15.48 -33.82
C ALA A 53 -36.83 14.89 -35.10
N GLN A 54 -36.09 15.68 -35.86
CA GLN A 54 -35.35 15.23 -37.04
C GLN A 54 -34.24 14.25 -36.67
N VAL A 55 -33.37 14.60 -35.71
CA VAL A 55 -32.31 13.70 -35.21
C VAL A 55 -32.91 12.38 -34.73
N GLY A 56 -33.98 12.43 -33.92
CA GLY A 56 -34.65 11.23 -33.43
C GLY A 56 -35.27 10.38 -34.55
N ARG A 57 -35.76 11.00 -35.63
CA ARG A 57 -36.29 10.27 -36.80
C ARG A 57 -35.18 9.56 -37.56
N MET A 58 -34.08 10.25 -37.83
CA MET A 58 -32.94 9.69 -38.55
C MET A 58 -32.35 8.46 -37.84
N LEU A 59 -32.23 8.51 -36.51
CA LEU A 59 -31.75 7.37 -35.72
C LEU A 59 -32.71 6.17 -35.76
N ARG A 60 -34.02 6.40 -35.92
CA ARG A 60 -35.01 5.32 -36.09
C ARG A 60 -35.03 4.73 -37.50
N GLU A 61 -34.83 5.57 -38.52
CA GLU A 61 -34.83 5.15 -39.93
C GLU A 61 -33.51 4.43 -40.31
N HIS A 62 -32.42 4.70 -39.59
CA HIS A 62 -31.10 4.12 -39.82
C HIS A 62 -30.52 3.48 -38.54
N PRO A 63 -31.11 2.38 -38.03
CA PRO A 63 -30.64 1.71 -36.82
C PRO A 63 -29.22 1.13 -36.98
N ASP A 64 -28.80 0.86 -38.22
CA ASP A 64 -27.46 0.40 -38.61
C ASP A 64 -26.35 1.42 -38.36
N LEU A 65 -26.68 2.68 -38.01
CA LEU A 65 -25.69 3.68 -37.62
C LEU A 65 -25.12 3.43 -36.23
N ALA A 66 -25.91 2.83 -35.33
CA ALA A 66 -25.52 2.53 -33.96
C ALA A 66 -24.98 1.10 -33.86
N PRO A 67 -24.01 0.83 -32.98
CA PRO A 67 -23.69 -0.54 -32.62
C PRO A 67 -24.91 -1.20 -31.92
N SER A 68 -25.14 -2.48 -32.18
CA SER A 68 -26.17 -3.28 -31.50
C SER A 68 -25.57 -4.58 -30.95
N LEU A 69 -26.17 -5.10 -29.87
CA LEU A 69 -25.82 -6.41 -29.33
C LEU A 69 -26.72 -7.47 -30.00
N PRO A 70 -26.16 -8.53 -30.61
CA PRO A 70 -26.96 -9.58 -31.26
C PRO A 70 -27.71 -10.49 -30.28
N VAL A 71 -27.46 -10.36 -28.97
CA VAL A 71 -27.95 -11.29 -27.93
C VAL A 71 -29.30 -10.85 -27.34
N PHE A 72 -29.72 -9.60 -27.56
CA PHE A 72 -30.96 -9.05 -27.00
C PHE A 72 -31.74 -8.35 -28.11
N ASP A 73 -32.49 -9.12 -28.90
CA ASP A 73 -33.29 -8.58 -30.02
C ASP A 73 -34.37 -7.57 -29.56
N GLU A 74 -34.63 -7.40 -28.25
CA GLU A 74 -35.82 -6.65 -27.79
C GLU A 74 -35.65 -5.74 -26.56
N GLU A 75 -34.45 -5.56 -25.97
CA GLU A 75 -34.29 -4.71 -24.78
C GLU A 75 -33.29 -3.54 -24.98
N PRO A 76 -33.79 -2.28 -25.09
CA PRO A 76 -32.97 -1.08 -25.28
C PRO A 76 -32.16 -0.66 -24.04
N GLU A 77 -32.20 -1.42 -22.95
CA GLU A 77 -31.63 -1.03 -21.65
C GLU A 77 -30.13 -1.38 -21.50
N TYR A 78 -29.57 -2.18 -22.42
CA TYR A 78 -28.20 -2.69 -22.32
C TYR A 78 -27.13 -1.87 -23.01
N LEU A 79 -27.52 -0.99 -23.93
CA LEU A 79 -26.59 -0.11 -24.62
C LEU A 79 -27.05 1.32 -24.49
N ASP A 80 -26.11 2.18 -24.14
CA ASP A 80 -26.32 3.61 -24.23
C ASP A 80 -25.21 4.27 -25.03
N VAL A 81 -25.64 5.14 -25.94
CA VAL A 81 -24.81 5.71 -27.00
C VAL A 81 -24.95 7.22 -26.97
N ARG A 82 -23.85 7.88 -26.60
CA ARG A 82 -23.75 9.33 -26.77
C ARG A 82 -23.19 9.64 -28.13
N TRP A 83 -23.93 10.39 -28.92
CA TRP A 83 -23.53 10.79 -30.26
C TRP A 83 -22.75 12.10 -30.26
N ARG A 84 -21.85 12.25 -31.24
CA ARG A 84 -21.17 13.49 -31.56
C ARG A 84 -20.91 13.60 -33.06
N ILE A 85 -21.72 14.41 -33.73
CA ILE A 85 -21.59 14.75 -35.16
C ILE A 85 -21.52 13.48 -36.02
N GLY A 86 -22.58 12.67 -35.98
CA GLY A 86 -22.78 11.51 -36.85
C GLY A 86 -22.05 10.23 -36.44
N PHE A 87 -21.24 10.26 -35.37
CA PHE A 87 -20.53 9.10 -34.83
C PHE A 87 -20.80 8.95 -33.33
N VAL A 88 -20.61 7.74 -32.81
CA VAL A 88 -20.67 7.45 -31.38
C VAL A 88 -19.39 7.95 -30.71
N ASP A 89 -19.55 8.72 -29.65
CA ASP A 89 -18.48 9.39 -28.91
C ASP A 89 -18.23 8.72 -27.55
N ARG A 90 -19.31 8.29 -26.89
CA ARG A 90 -19.30 7.47 -25.68
C ARG A 90 -20.26 6.29 -25.87
N LEU A 91 -19.82 5.11 -25.44
CA LEU A 91 -20.60 3.88 -25.42
C LEU A 91 -20.61 3.31 -24.01
N VAL A 92 -21.79 3.09 -23.46
CA VAL A 92 -22.01 2.38 -22.19
C VAL A 92 -22.66 1.04 -22.50
N VAL A 93 -22.04 -0.04 -22.04
CA VAL A 93 -22.53 -1.41 -22.17
C VAL A 93 -22.94 -1.89 -20.79
N ARG A 94 -24.23 -2.17 -20.58
CA ARG A 94 -24.71 -2.81 -19.36
C ARG A 94 -24.77 -4.32 -19.56
N VAL A 95 -24.07 -5.04 -18.70
CA VAL A 95 -24.06 -6.50 -18.71
C VAL A 95 -25.16 -6.99 -17.77
N CYS A 96 -26.11 -7.75 -18.32
CA CYS A 96 -27.15 -8.44 -17.56
C CYS A 96 -26.55 -9.24 -16.39
N PRO A 97 -26.99 -9.04 -15.14
CA PRO A 97 -26.55 -9.87 -14.02
C PRO A 97 -27.15 -11.29 -14.04
N TRP A 98 -28.23 -11.50 -14.79
CA TRP A 98 -28.94 -12.79 -14.85
C TRP A 98 -28.40 -13.74 -15.95
N PHE A 99 -27.44 -13.27 -16.75
CA PHE A 99 -26.82 -14.06 -17.81
C PHE A 99 -25.35 -14.30 -17.47
N GLU A 100 -24.92 -15.57 -17.44
CA GLU A 100 -23.52 -15.91 -17.22
C GLU A 100 -22.70 -15.59 -18.48
N TRP A 101 -22.19 -14.37 -18.56
CA TRP A 101 -21.17 -14.01 -19.54
C TRP A 101 -19.84 -14.62 -19.09
N ASP A 102 -19.35 -15.62 -19.82
CA ASP A 102 -17.94 -15.96 -19.70
C ASP A 102 -17.05 -14.81 -20.22
N GLU A 103 -15.80 -14.76 -19.76
CA GLU A 103 -14.86 -13.67 -20.09
C GLU A 103 -14.64 -13.51 -21.60
N ALA A 104 -14.66 -14.61 -22.37
CA ALA A 104 -14.45 -14.59 -23.80
C ALA A 104 -15.67 -14.00 -24.52
N ALA A 105 -16.88 -14.41 -24.14
CA ALA A 105 -18.12 -13.94 -24.72
C ALA A 105 -18.32 -12.43 -24.52
N LEU A 106 -18.02 -11.90 -23.32
CA LEU A 106 -18.10 -10.46 -23.08
C LEU A 106 -17.04 -9.72 -23.89
N ALA A 107 -15.82 -10.25 -23.96
CA ALA A 107 -14.76 -9.65 -24.76
C ALA A 107 -15.10 -9.62 -26.26
N ASP A 108 -15.64 -10.72 -26.81
CA ASP A 108 -16.05 -10.82 -28.20
C ASP A 108 -17.20 -9.84 -28.51
N ALA A 109 -18.19 -9.73 -27.63
CA ALA A 109 -19.30 -8.80 -27.80
C ALA A 109 -18.85 -7.34 -27.75
N VAL A 110 -18.04 -6.95 -26.76
CA VAL A 110 -17.49 -5.59 -26.68
C VAL A 110 -16.60 -5.30 -27.90
N GLU A 111 -15.77 -6.24 -28.32
CA GLU A 111 -14.93 -6.10 -29.51
C GLU A 111 -15.77 -5.88 -30.78
N ALA A 112 -16.87 -6.61 -30.94
CA ALA A 112 -17.82 -6.42 -32.04
C ALA A 112 -18.46 -5.02 -32.00
N LEU A 113 -18.95 -4.59 -30.82
CA LEU A 113 -19.56 -3.27 -30.63
C LEU A 113 -18.59 -2.13 -30.98
N VAL A 114 -17.35 -2.18 -30.46
CA VAL A 114 -16.38 -1.14 -30.79
C VAL A 114 -15.90 -1.25 -32.23
N SER A 115 -15.91 -2.44 -32.84
CA SER A 115 -15.57 -2.64 -34.26
C SER A 115 -16.59 -2.03 -35.22
N HIS A 116 -17.81 -1.74 -34.75
CA HIS A 116 -18.84 -1.09 -35.53
C HIS A 116 -18.36 0.24 -36.14
N GLU A 117 -18.77 0.57 -37.36
CA GLU A 117 -18.34 1.79 -38.05
C GLU A 117 -18.82 3.04 -37.31
N GLY A 118 -19.96 2.96 -36.60
CA GLY A 118 -20.49 4.01 -35.72
C GLY A 118 -19.48 4.44 -34.65
N CYS A 119 -18.69 3.50 -34.17
CA CYS A 119 -17.73 3.66 -33.07
C CYS A 119 -16.32 4.04 -33.56
N ARG A 120 -16.15 4.46 -34.83
CA ARG A 120 -14.82 4.77 -35.38
C ARG A 120 -14.04 5.78 -34.53
N PHE A 121 -14.73 6.81 -34.04
CA PHE A 121 -14.16 7.87 -33.22
C PHE A 121 -14.57 7.77 -31.75
N LEU A 122 -14.91 6.56 -31.29
CA LEU A 122 -15.29 6.30 -29.92
C LEU A 122 -14.15 6.73 -28.98
N ARG A 123 -14.45 7.62 -28.04
CA ARG A 123 -13.47 8.14 -27.08
C ARG A 123 -13.63 7.52 -25.70
N GLU A 124 -14.84 7.12 -25.35
CA GLU A 124 -15.14 6.59 -24.04
C GLU A 124 -15.97 5.31 -24.12
N LEU A 125 -15.48 4.26 -23.47
CA LEU A 125 -16.18 3.01 -23.30
C LEU A 125 -16.39 2.76 -21.80
N VAL A 126 -17.63 2.51 -21.40
CA VAL A 126 -17.97 2.09 -20.04
C VAL A 126 -18.66 0.73 -20.07
N VAL A 127 -18.13 -0.26 -19.38
CA VAL A 127 -18.75 -1.58 -19.24
C VAL A 127 -19.29 -1.73 -17.82
N LEU A 128 -20.60 -1.62 -17.66
CA LEU A 128 -21.27 -1.78 -16.38
C LEU A 128 -21.56 -3.26 -16.12
N VAL A 129 -20.90 -3.83 -15.12
CA VAL A 129 -21.08 -5.23 -14.73
C VAL A 129 -21.67 -5.25 -13.32
N GLU A 130 -22.95 -5.56 -13.19
CA GLU A 130 -23.64 -5.66 -11.89
C GLU A 130 -23.27 -6.96 -11.15
N GLU A 131 -22.01 -7.17 -10.80
CA GLU A 131 -21.58 -8.33 -9.98
C GLU A 131 -20.56 -7.97 -8.87
N TRP A 132 -20.50 -8.85 -7.87
CA TRP A 132 -19.69 -8.74 -6.65
C TRP A 132 -18.18 -8.56 -6.92
N PRO A 133 -17.47 -7.77 -6.09
CA PRO A 133 -16.03 -7.53 -6.23
C PRO A 133 -15.24 -8.84 -6.04
N GLY A 134 -14.72 -9.37 -7.16
CA GLY A 134 -13.97 -10.63 -7.23
C GLY A 134 -14.14 -11.40 -8.54
N ARG A 135 -15.21 -11.12 -9.31
CA ARG A 135 -15.46 -11.67 -10.66
C ARG A 135 -15.23 -10.69 -11.82
N GLY A 136 -14.79 -9.46 -11.54
CA GLY A 136 -14.50 -8.41 -12.54
C GLY A 136 -13.36 -8.72 -13.53
N ARG A 137 -12.84 -9.95 -13.59
CA ARG A 137 -11.93 -10.41 -14.65
C ARG A 137 -12.62 -10.44 -16.01
N ASN A 138 -13.93 -10.71 -16.06
CA ASN A 138 -14.66 -10.87 -17.32
C ASN A 138 -14.62 -9.61 -18.21
N ALA A 139 -14.49 -8.41 -17.61
CA ALA A 139 -14.43 -7.17 -18.36
C ALA A 139 -13.01 -6.77 -18.79
N GLU A 140 -11.95 -7.35 -18.22
CA GLU A 140 -10.57 -6.95 -18.53
C GLU A 140 -10.20 -7.28 -19.97
N ALA A 141 -10.45 -8.53 -20.39
CA ALA A 141 -10.27 -8.94 -21.78
C ALA A 141 -11.08 -8.05 -22.73
N ALA A 142 -12.29 -7.67 -22.36
CA ALA A 142 -13.13 -6.77 -23.14
C ALA A 142 -12.52 -5.37 -23.30
N LEU A 143 -12.06 -4.75 -22.20
CA LEU A 143 -11.41 -3.43 -22.27
C LEU A 143 -10.10 -3.48 -23.06
N MET A 144 -9.29 -4.53 -22.87
CA MET A 144 -8.02 -4.72 -23.58
C MET A 144 -8.22 -4.88 -25.08
N ARG A 145 -9.16 -5.74 -25.50
CA ARG A 145 -9.49 -5.91 -26.92
C ARG A 145 -10.11 -4.65 -27.50
N ALA A 146 -10.95 -3.94 -26.74
CA ALA A 146 -11.50 -2.67 -27.17
C ALA A 146 -10.41 -1.63 -27.45
N ARG A 147 -9.42 -1.47 -26.56
CA ARG A 147 -8.26 -0.60 -26.76
C ARG A 147 -7.41 -1.01 -27.95
N ALA A 148 -7.14 -2.31 -28.09
CA ALA A 148 -6.38 -2.84 -29.24
C ALA A 148 -7.10 -2.56 -30.57
N ARG A 149 -8.43 -2.64 -30.57
CA ARG A 149 -9.26 -2.41 -31.74
C ARG A 149 -9.46 -0.92 -32.05
N ARG A 150 -9.53 -0.08 -31.03
CA ARG A 150 -9.77 1.37 -31.12
C ARG A 150 -8.71 2.16 -30.37
N PRO A 151 -7.60 2.51 -31.04
CA PRO A 151 -6.57 3.40 -30.49
C PRO A 151 -7.07 4.82 -30.17
N SER A 152 -8.24 5.22 -30.70
CA SER A 152 -8.90 6.50 -30.43
C SER A 152 -9.58 6.57 -29.06
N LEU A 153 -9.76 5.43 -28.37
CA LEU A 153 -10.28 5.38 -27.01
C LEU A 153 -9.34 6.12 -26.05
N GLN A 154 -9.87 7.16 -25.41
CA GLN A 154 -9.19 7.97 -24.41
C GLN A 154 -9.50 7.51 -22.99
N SER A 155 -10.64 6.83 -22.81
CA SER A 155 -11.11 6.32 -21.51
C SER A 155 -11.84 4.98 -21.70
N THR A 156 -11.45 3.97 -20.93
CA THR A 156 -12.10 2.66 -20.89
C THR A 156 -12.25 2.22 -19.45
N VAL A 157 -13.49 2.18 -18.96
CA VAL A 157 -13.80 1.88 -17.56
C VAL A 157 -14.73 0.68 -17.52
N ALA A 158 -14.49 -0.27 -16.62
CA ALA A 158 -15.48 -1.28 -16.26
C ALA A 158 -15.83 -1.14 -14.78
N GLY A 159 -17.10 -1.28 -14.39
CA GLY A 159 -17.49 -1.09 -12.99
C GLY A 159 -18.95 -1.36 -12.69
N ALA A 160 -19.36 -1.17 -11.43
CA ALA A 160 -20.78 -1.17 -11.04
C ALA A 160 -21.17 0.12 -10.35
N LEU A 161 -22.42 0.54 -10.57
CA LEU A 161 -23.04 1.69 -9.93
C LEU A 161 -23.44 1.38 -8.47
N VAL A 162 -23.62 2.45 -7.69
CA VAL A 162 -24.13 2.39 -6.30
C VAL A 162 -25.59 1.92 -6.21
N GLU A 163 -26.42 2.20 -7.22
CA GLU A 163 -27.84 1.80 -7.28
C GLU A 163 -28.18 1.19 -8.65
N SER A 164 -28.72 -0.04 -8.64
CA SER A 164 -29.33 -0.68 -9.81
C SER A 164 -30.63 0.04 -10.14
N GLY A 165 -30.67 0.79 -11.24
CA GLY A 165 -31.93 1.39 -11.73
C GLY A 165 -31.90 2.85 -12.16
N THR A 166 -30.74 3.53 -12.24
CA THR A 166 -30.73 4.86 -12.87
C THR A 166 -30.72 4.74 -14.40
N THR A 167 -31.84 5.14 -15.00
CA THR A 167 -32.12 5.22 -16.45
C THR A 167 -31.60 6.51 -17.09
N ASP A 168 -31.14 7.48 -16.29
CA ASP A 168 -30.58 8.74 -16.79
C ASP A 168 -29.05 8.65 -16.90
N LEU A 169 -28.58 8.54 -18.15
CA LEU A 169 -27.20 8.24 -18.52
C LEU A 169 -26.43 9.47 -19.03
N ASP A 170 -27.12 10.59 -19.23
CA ASP A 170 -26.51 11.88 -19.57
C ASP A 170 -25.56 12.39 -18.46
N GLY A 171 -25.63 11.78 -17.27
CA GLY A 171 -24.78 12.02 -16.10
C GLY A 171 -24.16 10.75 -15.50
N LEU A 172 -23.82 9.72 -16.29
CA LEU A 172 -22.98 8.63 -15.78
C LEU A 172 -21.56 9.16 -15.52
N ASP A 173 -21.42 9.75 -14.34
CA ASP A 173 -20.17 10.22 -13.79
C ASP A 173 -19.55 9.09 -12.96
N ALA A 174 -18.25 8.90 -13.12
CA ALA A 174 -17.50 7.85 -12.43
C ALA A 174 -17.63 7.98 -10.90
N SER A 175 -18.01 9.16 -10.40
CA SER A 175 -18.35 9.43 -9.00
C SER A 175 -19.36 8.46 -8.38
N ARG A 176 -20.23 7.86 -9.20
CA ARG A 176 -21.27 6.91 -8.78
C ARG A 176 -20.85 5.44 -8.83
N LEU A 177 -19.60 5.14 -9.20
CA LEU A 177 -19.11 3.77 -9.31
C LEU A 177 -18.61 3.28 -7.94
N ARG A 178 -19.13 2.13 -7.48
CA ARG A 178 -18.69 1.49 -6.24
C ARG A 178 -17.42 0.67 -6.45
N TRP A 179 -17.28 0.08 -7.63
CA TRP A 179 -16.07 -0.59 -8.04
C TRP A 179 -15.71 -0.29 -9.48
N VAL A 180 -14.41 -0.23 -9.78
CA VAL A 180 -13.87 0.07 -11.11
C VAL A 180 -12.66 -0.79 -11.45
N THR A 181 -12.55 -1.23 -12.70
CA THR A 181 -11.33 -1.66 -13.39
C THR A 181 -10.97 -0.61 -14.44
N ALA A 182 -9.80 0.01 -14.34
CA ALA A 182 -9.36 1.07 -15.23
C ALA A 182 -7.83 1.20 -15.26
N ALA A 183 -7.30 2.01 -16.18
CA ALA A 183 -5.90 2.42 -16.12
C ALA A 183 -5.70 3.54 -15.07
N PRO A 184 -4.50 3.66 -14.46
CA PRO A 184 -4.27 4.62 -13.38
C PRO A 184 -4.54 6.08 -13.75
N GLU A 185 -4.20 6.50 -14.97
CA GLU A 185 -4.38 7.87 -15.47
C GLU A 185 -5.85 8.27 -15.63
N GLU A 186 -6.74 7.32 -15.95
CA GLU A 186 -8.18 7.56 -16.10
C GLU A 186 -8.83 7.90 -14.77
N ILE A 187 -8.27 7.37 -13.68
CA ILE A 187 -8.73 7.59 -12.31
C ILE A 187 -8.04 8.80 -11.68
N ALA A 188 -6.74 8.97 -11.94
CA ALA A 188 -5.93 10.00 -11.30
C ALA A 188 -6.47 11.42 -11.49
N GLY A 189 -6.99 11.74 -12.69
CA GLY A 189 -7.52 13.07 -12.99
C GLY A 189 -8.82 13.45 -12.28
N ARG A 190 -9.51 12.49 -11.65
CA ARG A 190 -10.81 12.67 -11.00
C ARG A 190 -10.92 11.99 -9.63
N ALA A 191 -9.79 11.61 -9.03
CA ALA A 191 -9.78 10.76 -7.83
C ALA A 191 -10.58 11.35 -6.66
N SER A 192 -10.58 12.68 -6.49
CA SER A 192 -11.36 13.38 -5.47
C SER A 192 -12.87 13.37 -5.71
N GLU A 193 -13.32 13.18 -6.95
CA GLU A 193 -14.72 13.11 -7.36
C GLU A 193 -15.31 11.70 -7.16
N LEU A 194 -14.46 10.68 -7.08
CA LEU A 194 -14.84 9.26 -6.92
C LEU A 194 -15.22 8.93 -5.47
N VAL A 195 -16.21 9.65 -4.94
CA VAL A 195 -16.58 9.63 -3.52
C VAL A 195 -17.19 8.31 -3.04
N HIS A 196 -17.71 7.50 -3.97
CA HIS A 196 -18.33 6.21 -3.67
C HIS A 196 -17.46 4.99 -4.03
N LEU A 197 -16.26 5.21 -4.60
CA LEU A 197 -15.40 4.13 -5.06
C LEU A 197 -14.76 3.38 -3.88
N GLU A 198 -15.24 2.17 -3.60
CA GLU A 198 -14.72 1.32 -2.52
C GLU A 198 -13.71 0.28 -3.01
N TYR A 199 -13.77 -0.10 -4.28
CA TYR A 199 -12.90 -1.11 -4.89
C TYR A 199 -12.33 -0.61 -6.21
N LEU A 200 -11.01 -0.59 -6.34
CA LEU A 200 -10.34 -0.22 -7.57
C LEU A 200 -9.40 -1.35 -8.00
N ARG A 201 -9.58 -1.86 -9.22
CA ARG A 201 -8.60 -2.69 -9.92
C ARG A 201 -7.88 -1.82 -10.94
N LEU A 202 -6.56 -1.82 -10.88
CA LEU A 202 -5.74 -1.13 -11.87
C LEU A 202 -5.08 -2.15 -12.78
N VAL A 203 -5.12 -1.87 -14.07
CA VAL A 203 -4.37 -2.61 -15.08
C VAL A 203 -3.31 -1.66 -15.63
N THR A 204 -2.04 -1.98 -15.41
CA THR A 204 -0.94 -1.09 -15.82
C THR A 204 0.38 -1.83 -16.02
N ASP A 205 1.15 -1.37 -17.00
CA ASP A 205 2.54 -1.75 -17.27
C ASP A 205 3.55 -0.78 -16.62
N ARG A 206 3.07 0.24 -15.91
CA ARG A 206 3.89 1.29 -15.31
C ARG A 206 4.75 0.77 -14.16
N THR A 207 5.88 1.44 -13.95
CA THR A 207 6.78 1.18 -12.81
C THR A 207 6.30 1.79 -11.49
N SER A 208 5.42 2.79 -11.54
CA SER A 208 4.81 3.44 -10.38
C SER A 208 3.41 3.96 -10.68
N LEU A 209 2.55 3.98 -9.67
CA LEU A 209 1.19 4.55 -9.75
C LEU A 209 1.22 6.09 -9.58
N PRO A 210 0.20 6.81 -10.08
CA PRO A 210 0.05 8.25 -9.81
C PRO A 210 -0.24 8.54 -8.33
N GLU A 211 0.36 9.61 -7.78
CA GLU A 211 0.11 10.04 -6.40
C GLU A 211 -1.34 10.47 -6.15
N ALA A 212 -2.00 11.04 -7.16
CA ALA A 212 -3.38 11.49 -7.10
C ALA A 212 -4.38 10.39 -6.73
N LEU A 213 -4.05 9.11 -6.97
CA LEU A 213 -4.87 7.99 -6.48
C LEU A 213 -4.99 7.95 -4.95
N GLY A 214 -4.08 8.62 -4.23
CA GLY A 214 -4.19 8.83 -2.79
C GLY A 214 -5.38 9.71 -2.40
N GLU A 215 -6.05 10.39 -3.32
CA GLU A 215 -7.19 11.26 -3.01
C GLU A 215 -8.54 10.53 -2.97
N LEU A 216 -8.56 9.23 -3.28
CA LEU A 216 -9.78 8.41 -3.27
C LEU A 216 -10.35 8.29 -1.84
N PRO A 217 -11.48 8.92 -1.52
CA PRO A 217 -11.91 9.10 -0.12
C PRO A 217 -12.51 7.83 0.49
N ALA A 218 -13.17 7.00 -0.32
CA ALA A 218 -13.87 5.80 0.11
C ALA A 218 -13.14 4.49 -0.21
N LEU A 219 -11.94 4.54 -0.79
CA LEU A 219 -11.27 3.34 -1.29
C LEU A 219 -10.89 2.38 -0.16
N ARG A 220 -11.48 1.19 -0.17
CA ARG A 220 -11.22 0.12 0.81
C ARG A 220 -10.30 -0.97 0.27
N ARG A 221 -10.36 -1.23 -1.03
CA ARG A 221 -9.63 -2.34 -1.66
C ARG A 221 -8.99 -1.88 -2.96
N LEU A 222 -7.69 -2.12 -3.07
CA LEU A 222 -6.92 -1.86 -4.29
C LEU A 222 -6.39 -3.18 -4.86
N ASP A 223 -6.78 -3.51 -6.07
CA ASP A 223 -6.32 -4.71 -6.78
C ASP A 223 -5.32 -4.29 -7.86
N LEU A 224 -4.07 -4.69 -7.67
CA LEU A 224 -2.96 -4.49 -8.60
C LEU A 224 -2.49 -5.83 -9.18
N ALA A 225 -3.32 -6.88 -9.12
CA ALA A 225 -2.93 -8.19 -9.64
C ALA A 225 -2.44 -8.08 -11.10
N ASP A 226 -1.41 -8.87 -11.41
CA ASP A 226 -0.80 -9.02 -12.73
C ASP A 226 -0.14 -7.73 -13.31
N CYS A 227 0.08 -6.71 -12.47
CA CYS A 227 0.86 -5.52 -12.82
C CYS A 227 2.38 -5.78 -12.71
N ALA A 228 2.92 -6.65 -13.57
CA ALA A 228 4.30 -7.14 -13.49
C ALA A 228 5.38 -6.04 -13.59
N GLY A 229 5.09 -4.93 -14.28
CA GLY A 229 6.00 -3.78 -14.41
C GLY A 229 6.14 -2.94 -13.14
N LEU A 230 5.22 -3.08 -12.19
CA LEU A 230 5.09 -2.20 -11.03
C LEU A 230 6.19 -2.49 -9.99
N ARG A 231 6.90 -1.44 -9.58
CA ARG A 231 8.04 -1.50 -8.64
C ARG A 231 7.82 -0.66 -7.39
N SER A 232 6.88 0.28 -7.42
CA SER A 232 6.56 1.10 -6.27
C SER A 232 5.09 1.48 -6.23
N ILE A 233 4.56 1.62 -5.02
CA ILE A 233 3.25 2.22 -4.76
C ILE A 233 3.52 3.54 -4.03
N PRO A 234 2.98 4.68 -4.49
CA PRO A 234 3.12 5.93 -3.77
C PRO A 234 2.58 5.82 -2.36
N ALA A 235 3.28 6.40 -1.40
CA ALA A 235 2.85 6.37 -0.01
C ALA A 235 1.50 7.08 0.20
N ALA A 236 1.13 8.06 -0.65
CA ALA A 236 -0.20 8.67 -0.65
C ALA A 236 -1.33 7.63 -0.83
N VAL A 237 -1.11 6.58 -1.64
CA VAL A 237 -2.08 5.50 -1.88
C VAL A 237 -2.15 4.55 -0.68
N LEU A 238 -1.00 4.08 -0.19
CA LEU A 238 -0.95 3.14 0.94
C LEU A 238 -1.45 3.74 2.26
N THR A 239 -1.47 5.07 2.37
CA THR A 239 -1.86 5.81 3.58
C THR A 239 -3.28 6.38 3.50
N ILE A 240 -4.08 6.00 2.49
CA ILE A 240 -5.52 6.29 2.46
C ILE A 240 -6.16 5.73 3.74
N PRO A 241 -6.86 6.54 4.57
CA PRO A 241 -7.43 6.08 5.84
C PRO A 241 -8.49 4.99 5.71
N THR A 242 -9.20 4.95 4.59
CA THR A 242 -10.24 3.95 4.31
C THR A 242 -9.69 2.65 3.74
N LEU A 243 -8.43 2.62 3.28
CA LEU A 243 -7.84 1.45 2.65
C LEU A 243 -7.59 0.33 3.66
N GLN A 244 -8.06 -0.86 3.32
CA GLN A 244 -8.07 -2.05 4.19
C GLN A 244 -7.32 -3.23 3.58
N ALA A 245 -7.27 -3.34 2.26
CA ALA A 245 -6.62 -4.47 1.59
C ALA A 245 -6.03 -4.06 0.25
N ILE A 246 -4.91 -4.69 -0.10
CA ILE A 246 -4.28 -4.56 -1.40
C ILE A 246 -4.02 -5.97 -1.94
N ARG A 247 -4.17 -6.17 -3.25
CA ARG A 247 -3.71 -7.38 -3.93
C ARG A 247 -2.60 -7.03 -4.89
N THR A 248 -1.49 -7.76 -4.83
CA THR A 248 -0.32 -7.55 -5.70
C THR A 248 0.18 -8.88 -6.27
N TYR A 249 -0.73 -9.84 -6.47
CA TYR A 249 -0.38 -11.12 -7.12
C TYR A 249 0.24 -10.85 -8.49
N GLY A 250 1.28 -11.59 -8.89
CA GLY A 250 1.97 -11.34 -10.17
C GLY A 250 2.77 -10.02 -10.25
N CYS A 251 2.93 -9.28 -9.15
CA CYS A 251 3.76 -8.07 -9.08
C CYS A 251 5.13 -8.37 -8.45
N ASP A 252 5.98 -9.11 -9.16
CA ASP A 252 7.28 -9.53 -8.63
C ASP A 252 8.21 -8.34 -8.35
N GLY A 253 8.11 -7.27 -9.15
CA GLY A 253 8.85 -6.03 -8.96
C GLY A 253 8.53 -5.32 -7.63
N LEU A 254 7.26 -5.32 -7.21
CA LEU A 254 6.85 -4.74 -5.92
C LEU A 254 7.43 -5.53 -4.73
N SER A 255 7.36 -6.86 -4.81
CA SER A 255 7.89 -7.74 -3.78
C SER A 255 9.40 -7.56 -3.61
N ALA A 256 10.15 -7.47 -4.72
CA ALA A 256 11.59 -7.20 -4.72
C ALA A 256 11.94 -5.84 -4.10
N CYS A 257 11.07 -4.84 -4.22
CA CYS A 257 11.24 -3.51 -3.64
C CYS A 257 10.72 -3.37 -2.19
N GLY A 258 10.41 -4.49 -1.53
CA GLY A 258 10.02 -4.52 -0.12
C GLY A 258 8.52 -4.40 0.16
N TYR A 259 7.68 -4.26 -0.88
CA TYR A 259 6.22 -4.21 -0.77
C TYR A 259 5.59 -5.61 -0.68
N SER A 260 6.18 -6.49 0.15
CA SER A 260 5.65 -7.84 0.37
C SER A 260 4.32 -7.78 1.14
N MET A 261 3.30 -8.51 0.67
CA MET A 261 1.99 -8.61 1.33
C MET A 261 2.09 -9.21 2.74
N ALA A 262 3.07 -10.09 3.00
CA ALA A 262 3.35 -10.58 4.35
C ALA A 262 3.69 -9.44 5.35
N ARG A 263 4.19 -8.31 4.86
CA ARG A 263 4.50 -7.11 5.65
C ARG A 263 3.36 -6.09 5.64
N ILE A 264 2.75 -5.87 4.49
CA ILE A 264 1.75 -4.81 4.27
C ILE A 264 0.37 -5.20 4.82
N ASP A 265 -0.09 -6.43 4.62
CA ASP A 265 -1.44 -6.85 5.04
C ASP A 265 -1.65 -6.72 6.56
N PRO A 266 -0.70 -7.13 7.42
CA PRO A 266 -0.85 -6.92 8.86
C PRO A 266 -0.90 -5.43 9.23
N ALA A 267 -0.15 -4.57 8.53
CA ALA A 267 -0.14 -3.14 8.79
C ALA A 267 -1.49 -2.51 8.44
N LEU A 268 -2.02 -2.77 7.24
CA LEU A 268 -3.35 -2.32 6.82
C LEU A 268 -4.45 -2.78 7.78
N ALA A 269 -4.43 -4.06 8.18
CA ALA A 269 -5.39 -4.60 9.15
C ALA A 269 -5.26 -3.92 10.53
N GLY A 270 -4.03 -3.63 10.97
CA GLY A 270 -3.76 -2.90 12.20
C GLY A 270 -4.32 -1.48 12.16
N TRP A 271 -4.03 -0.75 11.09
CA TRP A 271 -4.50 0.62 10.86
C TRP A 271 -6.00 0.72 10.76
N ALA A 272 -6.66 -0.23 10.10
CA ALA A 272 -8.12 -0.29 9.98
C ALA A 272 -8.79 -0.50 11.35
N ARG A 273 -8.25 -1.38 12.20
CA ARG A 273 -8.82 -1.64 13.54
C ARG A 273 -8.82 -0.42 14.46
N VAL A 274 -7.84 0.47 14.31
CA VAL A 274 -7.67 1.65 15.15
C VAL A 274 -8.06 2.95 14.45
N ASN A 275 -8.64 2.87 13.24
CA ASN A 275 -8.92 4.02 12.38
C ASN A 275 -7.73 5.00 12.30
N ALA A 276 -6.53 4.46 12.03
CA ALA A 276 -5.31 5.26 11.99
C ALA A 276 -5.41 6.38 10.93
N SER A 277 -5.07 7.60 11.33
CA SER A 277 -4.98 8.76 10.44
C SER A 277 -3.94 8.56 9.34
N ARG A 278 -4.00 9.38 8.29
CA ARG A 278 -3.04 9.33 7.18
C ARG A 278 -1.61 9.53 7.65
N GLU A 279 -1.38 10.47 8.56
CA GLU A 279 -0.08 10.80 9.12
C GLU A 279 0.50 9.62 9.90
N ARG A 280 -0.33 9.00 10.74
CA ARG A 280 0.08 7.79 11.48
C ARG A 280 0.44 6.65 10.52
N ARG A 281 -0.40 6.39 9.52
CA ARG A 281 -0.11 5.37 8.49
C ARG A 281 1.20 5.68 7.76
N ARG A 282 1.50 6.95 7.48
CA ARG A 282 2.72 7.38 6.80
C ARG A 282 3.97 7.06 7.61
N VAL A 283 4.00 7.44 8.89
CA VAL A 283 5.12 7.14 9.80
C VAL A 283 5.31 5.62 9.91
N GLU A 284 4.22 4.88 10.16
CA GLU A 284 4.26 3.42 10.29
C GLU A 284 4.68 2.73 8.97
N LEU A 285 4.30 3.26 7.81
CA LEU A 285 4.73 2.77 6.51
C LEU A 285 6.22 3.01 6.26
N ASP A 286 6.74 4.19 6.58
CA ASP A 286 8.17 4.49 6.41
C ASP A 286 9.01 3.57 7.32
N LEU A 287 8.60 3.37 8.58
CA LEU A 287 9.20 2.40 9.49
C LEU A 287 9.14 0.96 8.95
N LEU A 288 7.99 0.57 8.38
CA LEU A 288 7.79 -0.76 7.79
C LEU A 288 8.72 -0.98 6.59
N LEU A 289 8.99 0.05 5.79
CA LEU A 289 9.88 -0.01 4.64
C LEU A 289 11.36 0.22 5.01
N GLY A 290 11.68 0.38 6.31
CA GLY A 290 13.04 0.61 6.79
C GLY A 290 13.59 2.00 6.45
N ARG A 291 12.71 2.96 6.18
CA ARG A 291 13.06 4.37 5.97
C ARG A 291 13.02 5.10 7.31
N THR A 292 13.79 6.17 7.44
CA THR A 292 13.74 7.06 8.59
C THR A 292 12.57 8.03 8.43
N PRO A 293 11.51 7.94 9.25
CA PRO A 293 10.38 8.85 9.13
C PRO A 293 10.72 10.23 9.68
N ASP A 294 10.21 11.28 9.02
CA ASP A 294 10.07 12.58 9.66
C ASP A 294 8.85 12.51 10.59
N ALA A 295 9.12 12.27 11.87
CA ALA A 295 8.13 11.93 12.89
C ALA A 295 8.54 12.51 14.23
N THR A 296 7.58 12.80 15.12
CA THR A 296 7.91 13.21 16.48
C THR A 296 8.29 12.01 17.35
N VAL A 297 8.89 12.25 18.52
CA VAL A 297 9.11 11.19 19.52
C VAL A 297 7.78 10.54 19.90
N GLU A 298 6.71 11.32 20.00
CA GLU A 298 5.36 10.82 20.32
C GLU A 298 4.85 9.84 19.25
N ASP A 299 5.07 10.14 17.96
CA ASP A 299 4.68 9.26 16.86
C ASP A 299 5.44 7.93 16.87
N LEU A 300 6.74 7.98 17.14
CA LEU A 300 7.57 6.78 17.26
C LEU A 300 7.15 5.93 18.48
N LEU A 301 6.83 6.57 19.61
CA LEU A 301 6.30 5.90 20.79
C LEU A 301 4.94 5.26 20.53
N ARG A 302 4.08 5.89 19.74
CA ARG A 302 2.80 5.32 19.32
C ARG A 302 2.98 4.11 18.42
N ALA A 303 4.00 4.12 17.55
CA ALA A 303 4.35 2.99 16.69
C ALA A 303 4.80 1.73 17.46
N LEU A 304 5.26 1.88 18.71
CA LEU A 304 5.60 0.74 19.59
C LEU A 304 4.40 -0.15 19.95
N ASP A 305 3.18 0.35 19.81
CA ASP A 305 1.95 -0.43 20.00
C ASP A 305 1.40 -1.01 18.68
N SER A 306 2.14 -0.88 17.57
CA SER A 306 1.77 -1.49 16.29
C SER A 306 1.70 -3.02 16.42
N ASN A 307 0.71 -3.62 15.75
CA ASN A 307 0.59 -5.07 15.66
C ASN A 307 1.73 -5.70 14.84
N VAL A 308 2.45 -4.91 14.04
CA VAL A 308 3.54 -5.37 13.18
C VAL A 308 4.88 -5.28 13.90
N THR A 309 5.57 -6.42 14.06
CA THR A 309 6.87 -6.46 14.76
C THR A 309 7.95 -5.63 14.07
N ALA A 310 8.01 -5.64 12.73
CA ALA A 310 8.97 -4.84 11.99
C ALA A 310 8.85 -3.33 12.30
N ILE A 311 7.62 -2.82 12.41
CA ILE A 311 7.36 -1.41 12.77
C ILE A 311 7.88 -1.13 14.17
N ARG A 312 7.55 -1.97 15.16
CA ARG A 312 7.99 -1.79 16.55
C ARG A 312 9.51 -1.78 16.68
N ARG A 313 10.18 -2.73 16.03
CA ARG A 313 11.65 -2.85 16.08
C ARG A 313 12.34 -1.65 15.45
N THR A 314 11.91 -1.23 14.26
CA THR A 314 12.47 -0.04 13.61
C THR A 314 12.17 1.23 14.43
N ALA A 315 10.99 1.34 15.05
CA ALA A 315 10.67 2.45 15.93
C ALA A 315 11.60 2.53 17.15
N LEU A 316 11.90 1.40 17.81
CA LEU A 316 12.88 1.35 18.91
C LEU A 316 14.28 1.80 18.45
N GLN A 317 14.72 1.36 17.27
CA GLN A 317 16.00 1.77 16.70
C GLN A 317 16.06 3.29 16.45
N VAL A 318 15.02 3.86 15.83
CA VAL A 318 14.98 5.30 15.57
C VAL A 318 14.84 6.11 16.86
N LEU A 319 14.09 5.62 17.86
CA LEU A 319 14.02 6.24 19.18
C LEU A 319 15.37 6.24 19.88
N ALA A 320 16.14 5.16 19.72
CA ALA A 320 17.48 5.06 20.26
C ALA A 320 18.38 6.18 19.68
N GLU A 321 18.31 6.45 18.38
CA GLU A 321 19.12 7.53 17.81
C GLU A 321 18.72 8.94 18.28
N ARG A 322 17.48 9.12 18.79
CA ARG A 322 16.91 10.42 19.15
C ARG A 322 16.85 10.73 20.64
N LEU A 323 16.75 9.70 21.48
CA LEU A 323 16.72 9.85 22.93
C LEU A 323 18.14 9.97 23.48
N ALA A 324 18.34 10.96 24.34
CA ALA A 324 19.59 11.10 25.10
C ALA A 324 19.76 9.92 26.07
N PRO A 325 21.02 9.53 26.38
CA PRO A 325 21.28 8.53 27.41
C PRO A 325 20.63 8.91 28.74
N ALA A 326 19.95 7.96 29.38
CA ALA A 326 19.30 8.15 30.66
C ALA A 326 20.25 7.83 31.83
N ASP A 327 20.23 8.65 32.88
CA ASP A 327 20.98 8.42 34.13
C ASP A 327 20.34 7.36 35.02
N LEU A 328 19.10 6.94 34.70
CA LEU A 328 18.31 5.87 35.34
C LEU A 328 18.19 5.93 36.88
N GLU A 329 18.64 7.00 37.54
CA GLU A 329 18.61 7.12 38.99
C GLU A 329 17.18 7.25 39.56
N GLY A 330 16.94 6.56 40.67
CA GLY A 330 15.70 6.67 41.45
C GLY A 330 14.68 5.58 41.13
N GLU A 331 13.39 5.93 41.09
CA GLU A 331 12.32 4.96 40.80
C GLU A 331 12.10 4.81 39.29
N VAL A 332 12.27 3.58 38.82
CA VAL A 332 12.18 3.20 37.40
C VAL A 332 11.03 2.21 37.22
N ALA A 333 10.22 2.42 36.19
CA ALA A 333 9.19 1.46 35.77
C ALA A 333 9.56 0.81 34.43
N LEU A 334 9.31 -0.50 34.30
CA LEU A 334 9.46 -1.21 33.03
C LEU A 334 8.09 -1.31 32.35
N ALA A 335 7.99 -0.89 31.09
CA ALA A 335 6.77 -0.92 30.30
C ALA A 335 6.99 -1.61 28.95
N GLY A 336 6.25 -2.70 28.71
CA GLY A 336 6.31 -3.46 27.47
C GLY A 336 7.11 -4.76 27.58
N SER A 337 7.48 -5.29 26.43
CA SER A 337 8.29 -6.50 26.24
C SER A 337 9.69 -6.11 25.80
N PHE A 338 10.67 -6.89 26.25
CA PHE A 338 12.10 -6.63 26.07
C PHE A 338 12.76 -7.85 25.44
N ASP A 339 13.86 -7.64 24.73
CA ASP A 339 14.65 -8.73 24.16
C ASP A 339 15.39 -9.49 25.28
N ALA A 340 15.96 -8.75 26.23
CA ALA A 340 16.53 -9.28 27.46
C ALA A 340 15.46 -9.79 28.43
N ARG A 341 15.84 -10.73 29.27
CA ARG A 341 14.95 -11.26 30.31
C ARG A 341 14.62 -10.14 31.28
N THR A 342 13.33 -9.90 31.54
CA THR A 342 12.89 -8.86 32.48
C THR A 342 13.51 -9.00 33.87
N GLY A 343 13.86 -10.22 34.30
CA GLY A 343 14.57 -10.45 35.56
C GLY A 343 16.00 -9.91 35.56
N GLU A 344 16.71 -10.00 34.43
CA GLU A 344 18.06 -9.46 34.26
C GLU A 344 18.05 -7.93 34.27
N LEU A 345 17.13 -7.30 33.54
CA LEU A 345 16.96 -5.85 33.54
C LEU A 345 16.65 -5.30 34.93
N LYS A 346 15.81 -6.01 35.71
CA LYS A 346 15.51 -5.66 37.09
C LYS A 346 16.75 -5.72 37.99
N LEU A 347 17.59 -6.74 37.80
CA LEU A 347 18.80 -6.92 38.59
C LEU A 347 19.80 -5.78 38.32
N LEU A 348 20.08 -5.47 37.05
CA LEU A 348 20.98 -4.37 36.66
C LEU A 348 20.54 -3.01 37.21
N LEU A 349 19.23 -2.74 37.20
CA LEU A 349 18.66 -1.53 37.79
C LEU A 349 18.81 -1.51 39.32
N GLN A 350 18.65 -2.66 39.99
CA GLN A 350 18.82 -2.74 41.45
C GLN A 350 20.30 -2.59 41.85
N GLU A 351 21.23 -3.18 41.10
CA GLU A 351 22.68 -3.09 41.34
C GLU A 351 23.21 -1.65 41.16
N SER A 352 22.62 -0.88 40.26
CA SER A 352 22.90 0.56 40.08
C SER A 352 22.21 1.47 41.12
N GLY A 353 21.51 0.90 42.10
CA GLY A 353 20.85 1.66 43.18
C GLY A 353 19.44 2.16 42.86
N SER A 354 18.83 1.70 41.76
CA SER A 354 17.50 2.12 41.32
C SER A 354 16.40 1.20 41.84
N THR A 355 15.24 1.76 42.20
CA THR A 355 14.09 0.97 42.66
C THR A 355 13.16 0.65 41.50
N VAL A 356 12.99 -0.64 41.17
CA VAL A 356 12.17 -1.05 40.03
C VAL A 356 10.73 -1.34 40.43
N ARG A 357 9.78 -0.75 39.69
CA ARG A 357 8.34 -1.03 39.82
C ARG A 357 7.77 -1.64 38.54
N SER A 358 6.75 -2.47 38.71
CA SER A 358 5.99 -3.05 37.58
C SER A 358 5.00 -2.07 36.95
N ARG A 359 4.60 -1.02 37.69
CA ARG A 359 3.73 0.05 37.21
C ARG A 359 4.27 1.41 37.67
N PRO A 360 4.15 2.46 36.85
CA PRO A 360 4.55 3.80 37.24
C PRO A 360 3.71 4.30 38.43
N THR A 361 4.38 4.94 39.40
CA THR A 361 3.76 5.66 40.52
C THR A 361 3.99 7.18 40.37
N ALA A 362 3.56 7.97 41.35
CA ALA A 362 3.87 9.41 41.40
C ALA A 362 5.36 9.71 41.59
N LYS A 363 6.16 8.75 42.10
CA LYS A 363 7.60 8.90 42.34
C LYS A 363 8.47 8.41 41.18
N THR A 364 7.88 7.74 40.20
CA THR A 364 8.62 7.19 39.04
C THR A 364 9.20 8.34 38.21
N ARG A 365 10.53 8.40 38.14
CA ARG A 365 11.28 9.39 37.37
C ARG A 365 11.50 8.92 35.93
N TRP A 366 11.78 7.63 35.75
CA TRP A 366 12.10 7.03 34.47
C TRP A 366 11.17 5.88 34.11
N VAL A 367 10.77 5.80 32.85
CA VAL A 367 10.06 4.65 32.30
C VAL A 367 10.89 4.05 31.18
N VAL A 368 11.35 2.82 31.39
CA VAL A 368 12.05 2.04 30.36
C VAL A 368 10.99 1.41 29.45
N VAL A 369 11.01 1.77 28.18
CA VAL A 369 10.00 1.39 27.20
C VAL A 369 10.56 0.31 26.26
N GLY A 370 9.82 -0.79 26.14
CA GLY A 370 10.06 -1.86 25.18
C GLY A 370 8.95 -1.95 24.13
N GLU A 371 8.76 -3.11 23.53
CA GLU A 371 7.67 -3.37 22.57
C GLU A 371 6.30 -3.51 23.26
N LYS A 372 5.23 -3.08 22.59
CA LYS A 372 3.84 -3.16 23.11
C LYS A 372 3.67 -2.68 24.56
N PRO A 373 4.12 -1.46 24.90
CA PRO A 373 3.93 -0.85 26.21
C PRO A 373 2.45 -0.52 26.55
N LYS A 374 1.51 -0.69 25.61
CA LYS A 374 0.06 -0.52 25.78
C LYS A 374 -0.32 0.87 26.29
N GLY A 375 0.26 1.91 25.70
CA GLY A 375 0.02 3.32 26.03
C GLY A 375 0.74 3.85 27.27
N ALA A 376 1.44 3.01 28.05
CA ALA A 376 2.18 3.45 29.23
C ALA A 376 3.29 4.46 28.91
N GLN A 377 3.90 4.36 27.74
CA GLN A 377 4.94 5.24 27.21
C GLN A 377 4.41 6.66 26.93
N LEU A 378 3.20 6.78 26.37
CA LEU A 378 2.58 8.09 26.12
C LEU A 378 2.09 8.71 27.43
N ALA A 379 1.56 7.91 28.34
CA ALA A 379 1.18 8.37 29.68
C ALA A 379 2.39 8.82 30.51
N ALA A 380 3.55 8.18 30.35
CA ALA A 380 4.80 8.59 30.97
C ALA A 380 5.27 9.95 30.44
N LEU A 381 5.27 10.11 29.11
CA LEU A 381 5.64 11.37 28.45
C LEU A 381 4.71 12.52 28.86
N ALA A 382 3.39 12.30 28.86
CA ALA A 382 2.40 13.30 29.25
C ALA A 382 2.52 13.72 30.73
N ALA A 383 2.99 12.82 31.59
CA ALA A 383 3.27 13.11 32.99
C ALA A 383 4.66 13.75 33.23
N GLY A 384 5.39 14.10 32.17
CA GLY A 384 6.72 14.72 32.26
C GLY A 384 7.81 13.78 32.79
N ARG A 385 7.61 12.46 32.70
CA ARG A 385 8.61 11.47 33.13
C ARG A 385 9.67 11.27 32.05
N GLY A 386 10.90 10.97 32.46
CA GLY A 386 11.96 10.59 31.56
C GLY A 386 11.69 9.24 30.88
N LEU A 387 12.09 9.12 29.63
CA LEU A 387 11.98 7.89 28.85
C LEU A 387 13.35 7.29 28.64
N ALA A 388 13.45 5.98 28.86
CA ALA A 388 14.64 5.20 28.59
C ALA A 388 14.29 3.98 27.74
N LEU A 389 15.27 3.39 27.10
CA LEU A 389 15.15 2.17 26.31
C LEU A 389 15.97 1.05 26.96
N GLU A 390 15.75 -0.17 26.48
CA GLU A 390 16.47 -1.35 26.96
C GLU A 390 18.00 -1.18 26.91
N ARG A 391 18.51 -0.55 25.85
CA ARG A 391 19.95 -0.28 25.72
C ARG A 391 20.52 0.55 26.87
N ASP A 392 19.72 1.47 27.43
CA ASP A 392 20.20 2.39 28.46
C ASP A 392 20.39 1.61 29.78
N VAL A 393 19.52 0.62 30.01
CA VAL A 393 19.68 -0.34 31.11
C VAL A 393 20.88 -1.25 30.87
N LEU A 394 21.07 -1.73 29.65
CA LEU A 394 22.22 -2.59 29.31
C LEU A 394 23.56 -1.84 29.38
N ALA A 395 23.58 -0.53 29.13
CA ALA A 395 24.76 0.31 29.28
C ALA A 395 25.24 0.38 30.74
N LEU A 396 24.34 0.21 31.72
CA LEU A 396 24.74 0.11 33.14
C LEU A 396 25.64 -1.10 33.40
N ARG A 397 25.47 -2.19 32.63
CA ARG A 397 26.36 -3.34 32.68
C ARG A 397 27.77 -2.92 32.27
N GLU A 398 27.91 -2.19 31.16
CA GLU A 398 29.21 -1.73 30.66
C GLU A 398 29.86 -0.72 31.61
N ALA A 399 29.07 0.19 32.20
CA ALA A 399 29.54 1.16 33.19
C ALA A 399 29.99 0.50 34.52
N GLY A 400 29.28 -0.53 34.98
CA GLY A 400 29.67 -1.32 36.15
C GLY A 400 30.87 -2.24 35.91
N HIS A 401 31.20 -2.54 34.65
CA HIS A 401 32.39 -3.30 34.23
C HIS A 401 33.56 -2.38 33.81
N ALA A 402 33.52 -1.09 34.17
CA ALA A 402 34.65 -0.17 34.03
C ALA A 402 35.71 -0.34 35.15
N GLU A 403 35.60 -1.36 36.00
CA GLU A 403 36.81 -1.95 36.60
C GLU A 403 37.47 -2.82 35.52
N ALA A 404 38.70 -2.44 35.14
CA ALA A 404 39.51 -3.12 34.13
C ALA A 404 39.36 -4.64 34.24
N PRO A 405 39.27 -5.38 33.10
CA PRO A 405 39.19 -6.84 33.15
C PRO A 405 40.31 -7.33 34.08
N PRO A 406 39.99 -8.06 35.17
CA PRO A 406 41.02 -8.58 36.04
C PRO A 406 42.00 -9.32 35.14
N ASP A 407 43.30 -9.06 35.28
CA ASP A 407 44.31 -9.82 34.58
C ASP A 407 44.17 -11.27 35.06
N VAL A 408 43.36 -12.03 34.33
CA VAL A 408 42.89 -13.36 34.73
C VAL A 408 44.11 -14.26 34.98
N LEU A 409 45.23 -14.01 34.30
CA LEU A 409 46.48 -14.72 34.52
C LEU A 409 47.17 -14.32 35.81
N ALA A 410 47.19 -13.03 36.15
CA ALA A 410 47.72 -12.56 37.43
C ALA A 410 46.89 -13.09 38.60
N ASP A 411 45.55 -13.11 38.49
CA ASP A 411 44.65 -13.58 39.54
C ASP A 411 44.60 -15.11 39.69
N LEU A 412 44.79 -15.87 38.60
CA LEU A 412 44.99 -17.32 38.66
C LEU A 412 46.35 -17.71 39.28
N ARG A 413 47.36 -16.85 39.13
CA ARG A 413 48.69 -17.01 39.74
C ARG A 413 48.79 -16.43 41.16
N SER A 414 47.72 -15.80 41.65
CA SER A 414 47.66 -15.24 43.00
C SER A 414 47.63 -16.34 44.06
N ARG A 415 48.29 -16.09 45.20
CA ARG A 415 48.23 -16.95 46.40
C ARG A 415 46.99 -16.72 47.25
N ASP A 416 46.17 -15.72 46.90
CA ASP A 416 44.91 -15.42 47.57
C ASP A 416 43.77 -16.34 47.05
N PRO A 417 43.22 -17.25 47.87
CA PRO A 417 42.19 -18.20 47.46
C PRO A 417 40.91 -17.55 46.95
N ALA A 418 40.58 -16.34 47.41
CA ALA A 418 39.39 -15.63 46.97
C ALA A 418 39.53 -15.16 45.52
N ARG A 419 40.70 -14.62 45.17
CA ARG A 419 41.02 -14.19 43.79
C ARG A 419 41.09 -15.37 42.83
N THR A 420 41.70 -16.48 43.26
CA THR A 420 41.78 -17.69 42.43
C THR A 420 40.40 -18.29 42.16
N THR A 421 39.49 -18.24 43.14
CA THR A 421 38.12 -18.77 43.02
C THR A 421 37.28 -17.89 42.09
N ALA A 422 37.37 -16.57 42.21
CA ALA A 422 36.69 -15.63 41.32
C ALA A 422 37.16 -15.78 39.85
N ALA A 423 38.47 -15.91 39.63
CA ALA A 423 39.03 -16.15 38.29
C ALA A 423 38.58 -17.50 37.70
N LEU A 424 38.48 -18.55 38.54
CA LEU A 424 37.96 -19.87 38.16
C LEU A 424 36.49 -19.84 37.75
N ASP A 425 35.66 -19.07 38.44
CA ASP A 425 34.26 -18.93 38.08
C ASP A 425 34.08 -18.07 36.83
N ALA A 426 34.89 -17.02 36.63
CA ALA A 426 34.92 -16.28 35.37
C ALA A 426 35.27 -17.19 34.17
N LEU A 427 36.24 -18.10 34.33
CA LEU A 427 36.63 -19.11 33.34
C LEU A 427 35.50 -20.10 33.00
N LYS A 428 34.68 -20.51 33.98
CA LYS A 428 33.56 -21.44 33.76
C LYS A 428 32.39 -20.82 33.00
N HIS A 429 32.19 -19.51 33.12
CA HIS A 429 31.07 -18.79 32.52
C HIS A 429 31.41 -18.18 31.14
N GLY A 430 32.54 -18.56 30.54
CA GLY A 430 32.85 -18.25 29.14
C GLY A 430 33.29 -16.81 28.87
N ARG A 431 33.79 -16.08 29.88
CA ARG A 431 34.43 -14.76 29.68
C ARG A 431 35.88 -14.94 29.21
N LEU A 432 36.06 -15.37 27.96
CA LEU A 432 37.38 -15.60 27.34
C LEU A 432 37.63 -14.64 26.17
N ASP A 433 37.56 -13.33 26.42
CA ASP A 433 38.09 -12.36 25.47
C ASP A 433 39.54 -12.04 25.87
N GLY A 434 40.51 -12.58 25.11
CA GLY A 434 41.91 -12.16 25.15
C GLY A 434 42.96 -13.10 25.80
N LEU A 435 42.59 -14.31 26.25
CA LEU A 435 43.56 -15.29 26.80
C LEU A 435 44.18 -16.16 25.69
N HIS A 436 45.51 -16.16 25.56
CA HIS A 436 46.19 -17.00 24.57
C HIS A 436 46.25 -18.47 25.03
N VAL A 437 46.09 -19.41 24.08
CA VAL A 437 46.11 -20.87 24.31
C VAL A 437 47.35 -21.35 25.07
N THR A 438 48.50 -20.70 24.85
CA THR A 438 49.77 -20.96 25.53
C THR A 438 49.71 -20.65 27.02
N GLU A 439 48.92 -19.68 27.44
CA GLU A 439 48.81 -19.23 28.82
C GLU A 439 47.88 -20.14 29.63
N VAL A 440 46.80 -20.60 29.00
CA VAL A 440 45.89 -21.63 29.56
C VAL A 440 46.64 -22.96 29.76
N LEU A 441 47.52 -23.31 28.82
CA LEU A 441 48.37 -24.49 28.95
C LEU A 441 49.36 -24.36 30.12
N ALA A 442 50.01 -23.20 30.28
CA ALA A 442 50.93 -22.94 31.38
C ALA A 442 50.25 -23.09 32.76
N VAL A 443 49.03 -22.55 32.92
CA VAL A 443 48.24 -22.69 34.16
C VAL A 443 47.84 -24.15 34.42
N SER A 444 47.55 -24.93 33.38
CA SER A 444 47.21 -26.36 33.54
C SER A 444 48.39 -27.22 34.02
N GLN A 445 49.63 -26.79 33.72
CA GLN A 445 50.85 -27.53 34.00
C GLN A 445 51.58 -27.06 35.27
N ASP A 446 51.20 -25.91 35.84
CA ASP A 446 51.84 -25.35 37.03
C ASP A 446 51.48 -26.14 38.31
N THR A 447 52.45 -26.91 38.82
CA THR A 447 52.29 -27.77 40.00
C THR A 447 52.13 -27.00 41.30
N ALA A 448 52.46 -25.70 41.34
CA ALA A 448 52.24 -24.85 42.50
C ALA A 448 50.76 -24.46 42.69
N LEU A 449 49.92 -24.68 41.68
CA LEU A 449 48.50 -24.31 41.72
C LEU A 449 47.59 -25.43 42.26
N PRO A 450 46.47 -25.07 42.93
CA PRO A 450 45.48 -26.03 43.42
C PRO A 450 44.97 -26.96 42.31
N ALA A 451 44.77 -28.24 42.65
CA ALA A 451 44.36 -29.27 41.68
C ALA A 451 43.04 -28.95 40.94
N GLY A 452 42.12 -28.24 41.61
CA GLY A 452 40.87 -27.76 41.00
C GLY A 452 41.08 -26.76 39.87
N VAL A 453 42.03 -25.83 40.04
CA VAL A 453 42.40 -24.81 39.03
C VAL A 453 42.97 -25.49 37.78
N ARG A 454 43.95 -26.39 38.00
CA ARG A 454 44.59 -27.16 36.91
C ARG A 454 43.59 -28.00 36.11
N LYS A 455 42.64 -28.64 36.80
CA LYS A 455 41.61 -29.49 36.16
C LYS A 455 40.62 -28.67 35.33
N ALA A 456 40.26 -27.46 35.79
CA ALA A 456 39.40 -26.55 35.05
C ALA A 456 40.10 -26.01 33.79
N ALA A 457 41.36 -25.56 33.90
CA ALA A 457 42.17 -25.12 32.77
C ALA A 457 42.36 -26.23 31.72
N LYS A 458 42.62 -27.47 32.15
CA LYS A 458 42.73 -28.63 31.26
C LYS A 458 41.43 -28.97 30.52
N LYS A 459 40.28 -28.74 31.17
CA LYS A 459 38.97 -28.95 30.56
C LYS A 459 38.65 -27.88 29.51
N LEU A 460 39.05 -26.64 29.76
CA LEU A 460 38.92 -25.55 28.78
C LEU A 460 39.80 -25.79 27.55
N PHE A 461 41.06 -26.20 27.74
CA PHE A 461 41.96 -26.59 26.64
C PHE A 461 41.43 -27.76 25.79
N SER A 462 40.61 -28.65 26.36
CA SER A 462 40.02 -29.77 25.60
C SER A 462 38.77 -29.40 24.79
N ILE A 463 38.23 -28.18 24.98
CA ILE A 463 36.99 -27.70 24.36
C ILE A 463 37.26 -26.61 23.30
N SER A 464 38.35 -25.85 23.46
CA SER A 464 38.95 -24.96 22.46
C SER A 464 39.82 -25.73 21.47
#